data_AF-A0A6A2XYL9-F1
#
_entry.id   AF-A0A6A2XYL9-F1
#
_cell.length_a   1.000
_cell.length_b   1.000
_cell.length_c   1.000
_cell.angle_alpha   90.00
_cell.angle_beta   90.00
_cell.angle_gamma   90.00
#
_symmetry.space_group_name_H-M   'P 1'
#
loop_
_entity.id
_entity.type
_entity.pdbx_description
1 polymer ?
#
loop_
_entity_poly.entity_id
_entity_poly.type
_entity_poly.pdbx_seq_one_letter_code
_entity_poly.pdbx_strand_id
1 'polypeptide(L)'
;MNREETARSGHFPADRRWIFPLVIAGLVAGAILTSSFLKEADYSLLCSVANIRPSSQAAVAENSATPVQLEAIVHYATSRIVPQQNFGEISVTLDVLKKRSPCNFLVFGLGYDSLMWTSLNPNGNTVFLEEDPKWVQTVLRDAPNLHAHPVKYRTQLMEADRLLSHYRSEPSCFPSKAYLRGNEKCKLALTGFPDEFYDTEWDLIMIDAPRGYFPEAPGRMAAIFSAAVMARNRKGPGVTHVFLHDVDRKIEKTFAEEFLCRKFLVKTVGRLWHFEIPSAADMSSHDGAQFC
;
A
#
# COMPACT_ATOMS: atom_id res chain seq x y z
N MET A 1 -68.69 -55.74 29.61
CA MET A 1 -67.35 -55.38 29.13
C MET A 1 -67.42 -55.35 27.61
N ASN A 2 -67.04 -54.21 27.03
CA ASN A 2 -66.73 -53.91 25.62
C ASN A 2 -67.86 -53.86 24.55
N ARG A 3 -68.21 -52.60 24.21
CA ARG A 3 -68.03 -51.91 22.90
C ARG A 3 -67.40 -52.75 21.77
N GLU A 4 -67.63 -52.56 20.49
CA GLU A 4 -68.48 -51.72 19.63
C GLU A 4 -68.12 -52.19 18.21
N GLU A 5 -69.06 -52.27 17.27
CA GLU A 5 -68.82 -51.87 15.87
C GLU A 5 -70.13 -51.96 15.09
N THR A 6 -70.51 -50.85 14.46
CA THR A 6 -71.46 -50.90 13.34
C THR A 6 -71.10 -49.77 12.40
N ALA A 7 -70.55 -50.16 11.26
CA ALA A 7 -70.35 -49.29 10.12
C ALA A 7 -71.71 -48.87 9.53
N ARG A 8 -71.83 -47.61 9.12
CA ARG A 8 -72.75 -47.23 8.03
C ARG A 8 -72.21 -46.07 7.21
N SER A 9 -72.44 -46.23 5.92
CA SER A 9 -72.02 -45.45 4.78
C SER A 9 -72.67 -44.07 4.70
N GLY A 10 -71.93 -43.12 4.12
CA GLY A 10 -72.46 -41.91 3.48
C GLY A 10 -71.83 -41.75 2.10
N HIS A 11 -72.64 -41.83 1.05
CA HIS A 11 -72.31 -41.35 -0.29
C HIS A 11 -72.31 -39.82 -0.29
N PHE A 12 -71.41 -39.16 -1.04
CA PHE A 12 -71.74 -38.11 -2.03
C PHE A 12 -70.52 -37.84 -2.94
N PRO A 13 -70.71 -37.60 -4.25
CA PRO A 13 -69.66 -37.58 -5.26
C PRO A 13 -69.24 -36.15 -5.63
N ALA A 14 -68.03 -35.94 -6.14
CA ALA A 14 -67.73 -34.81 -7.02
C ALA A 14 -66.49 -35.06 -7.87
N ASP A 15 -66.75 -35.04 -9.17
CA ASP A 15 -65.86 -35.25 -10.30
C ASP A 15 -64.64 -34.30 -10.25
N ARG A 16 -63.45 -34.84 -9.99
CA ARG A 16 -62.21 -34.06 -9.80
C ARG A 16 -61.43 -33.87 -11.10
N ARG A 17 -62.12 -33.87 -12.24
CA ARG A 17 -61.52 -33.83 -13.59
C ARG A 17 -61.09 -32.44 -14.06
N TRP A 18 -61.49 -31.37 -13.38
CA TRP A 18 -61.12 -29.98 -13.75
C TRP A 18 -60.00 -29.36 -12.92
N ILE A 19 -59.58 -30.00 -11.82
CA ILE A 19 -58.55 -29.42 -10.93
C ILE A 19 -57.16 -29.48 -11.58
N PHE A 20 -56.83 -30.56 -12.27
CA PHE A 20 -55.55 -30.72 -12.95
C PHE A 20 -55.29 -29.71 -14.08
N PRO A 21 -56.22 -29.45 -15.04
CA PRO A 21 -55.98 -28.46 -16.07
C PRO A 21 -55.89 -27.02 -15.54
N LEU A 22 -56.61 -26.68 -14.46
CA LEU A 22 -56.54 -25.35 -13.83
C LEU A 22 -55.20 -25.09 -13.13
N VAL A 23 -54.62 -26.11 -12.48
CA VAL A 23 -53.30 -26.00 -11.83
C VAL A 23 -52.18 -25.85 -12.87
N ILE A 24 -52.26 -26.57 -14.00
CA ILE A 24 -51.29 -26.45 -15.10
C ILE A 24 -51.39 -25.08 -15.77
N ALA A 25 -52.61 -24.58 -16.04
CA ALA A 25 -52.82 -23.23 -16.58
C ALA A 25 -52.26 -22.14 -15.64
N GLY A 26 -52.42 -22.30 -14.33
CA GLY A 26 -51.86 -21.39 -13.33
C GLY A 26 -50.32 -21.39 -13.30
N LEU A 27 -49.68 -22.55 -13.44
CA LEU A 27 -48.21 -22.66 -13.50
C LEU A 27 -47.62 -22.04 -14.77
N VAL A 28 -48.28 -22.25 -15.93
CA VAL A 28 -47.86 -21.65 -17.20
C VAL A 28 -48.06 -20.13 -17.18
N ALA A 29 -49.19 -19.64 -16.68
CA ALA A 29 -49.43 -18.19 -16.52
C ALA A 29 -48.44 -17.54 -15.53
N GLY A 30 -48.11 -18.23 -14.44
CA GLY A 30 -47.10 -17.78 -13.47
C GLY A 30 -45.70 -17.70 -14.08
N ALA A 31 -45.28 -18.71 -14.84
CA ALA A 31 -43.99 -18.71 -15.52
C ALA A 31 -43.90 -17.58 -16.56
N ILE A 32 -44.96 -17.36 -17.34
CA ILE A 32 -45.04 -16.27 -18.33
C ILE A 32 -44.94 -14.91 -17.61
N LEU A 33 -45.69 -14.68 -16.53
CA LEU A 33 -45.61 -13.44 -15.74
C LEU A 33 -44.21 -13.21 -15.14
N THR A 34 -43.57 -14.24 -14.58
CA THR A 34 -42.19 -14.09 -14.05
C THR A 34 -41.17 -13.79 -15.15
N SER A 35 -41.36 -14.32 -16.36
CA SER A 35 -40.47 -14.04 -17.50
C SER A 35 -40.67 -12.62 -18.07
N SER A 36 -41.87 -12.05 -17.96
CA SER A 36 -42.17 -10.66 -18.32
C SER A 36 -41.53 -9.67 -17.34
N PHE A 37 -41.57 -9.95 -16.03
CA PHE A 37 -40.94 -9.09 -15.01
C PHE A 37 -39.40 -9.12 -15.05
N LEU A 38 -38.79 -10.27 -15.39
CA LEU A 38 -37.34 -10.35 -15.55
C LEU A 38 -36.85 -9.68 -16.85
N LYS A 39 -37.66 -9.65 -17.92
CA LYS A 39 -37.32 -8.88 -19.13
C LYS A 39 -37.47 -7.37 -18.94
N GLU A 40 -38.41 -6.89 -18.13
CA GLU A 40 -38.55 -5.43 -17.89
C GLU A 40 -37.46 -4.83 -17.01
N ALA A 41 -36.84 -5.61 -16.12
CA ALA A 41 -35.73 -5.15 -15.28
C ALA A 41 -34.44 -4.89 -16.06
N ASP A 42 -34.19 -5.63 -17.14
CA ASP A 42 -32.93 -5.53 -17.91
C ASP A 42 -32.96 -4.49 -19.05
N TYR A 43 -34.14 -4.04 -19.49
CA TYR A 43 -34.24 -3.04 -20.58
C TYR A 43 -34.59 -1.62 -20.12
N SER A 44 -35.08 -1.41 -18.89
CA SER A 44 -35.44 -0.08 -18.39
C SER A 44 -34.27 0.70 -17.77
N LEU A 45 -33.12 0.07 -17.50
CA LEU A 45 -32.00 0.74 -16.85
C LEU A 45 -30.86 1.15 -17.80
N LEU A 46 -30.94 0.80 -19.10
CA LEU A 46 -29.81 0.97 -20.03
C LEU A 46 -30.05 1.86 -21.26
N CYS A 47 -31.25 2.37 -21.50
CA CYS A 47 -31.49 3.25 -22.65
C CYS A 47 -32.50 4.36 -22.34
N SER A 48 -32.07 5.39 -21.63
CA SER A 48 -32.68 6.72 -21.79
C SER A 48 -31.68 7.85 -21.59
N VAL A 49 -31.33 8.42 -22.74
CA VAL A 49 -30.87 9.79 -22.99
C VAL A 49 -29.40 10.09 -22.72
N ALA A 50 -28.62 9.65 -23.71
CA ALA A 50 -27.56 10.46 -24.30
C ALA A 50 -28.02 11.92 -24.50
N ASN A 51 -27.53 12.83 -23.64
CA ASN A 51 -27.10 14.18 -24.02
C ASN A 51 -26.36 14.89 -22.88
N ILE A 52 -25.35 14.24 -22.32
CA ILE A 52 -24.39 14.92 -21.44
C ILE A 52 -23.07 14.99 -22.19
N ARG A 53 -22.58 16.22 -22.36
CA ARG A 53 -21.31 16.61 -22.97
C ARG A 53 -20.20 15.57 -22.73
N PRO A 54 -19.30 15.33 -23.71
CA PRO A 54 -18.18 14.38 -23.58
C PRO A 54 -17.19 14.74 -22.45
N SER A 55 -17.37 15.87 -21.76
CA SER A 55 -16.62 16.27 -20.58
C SER A 55 -17.00 15.52 -19.29
N SER A 56 -18.15 14.83 -19.23
CA SER A 56 -18.65 14.22 -17.98
C SER A 56 -18.22 12.77 -17.75
N GLN A 57 -18.11 11.95 -18.81
CA GLN A 57 -17.62 10.57 -18.69
C GLN A 57 -16.12 10.50 -18.36
N ALA A 58 -15.33 11.44 -18.88
CA ALA A 58 -13.92 11.58 -18.51
C ALA A 58 -13.77 11.97 -17.03
N ALA A 59 -14.58 12.92 -16.55
CA ALA A 59 -14.55 13.38 -15.15
C ALA A 59 -15.06 12.32 -14.13
N VAL A 60 -15.94 11.40 -14.55
CA VAL A 60 -16.39 10.27 -13.72
C VAL A 60 -15.35 9.15 -13.70
N ALA A 61 -14.65 8.91 -14.83
CA ALA A 61 -13.56 7.95 -14.88
C ALA A 61 -12.35 8.38 -14.00
N GLU A 62 -12.06 9.68 -13.96
CA GLU A 62 -10.99 10.27 -13.12
C GLU A 62 -11.22 10.11 -11.61
N ASN A 63 -12.47 9.90 -11.16
CA ASN A 63 -12.82 9.77 -9.75
C ASN A 63 -13.28 8.36 -9.35
N SER A 64 -13.13 7.37 -10.24
CA SER A 64 -13.51 5.99 -9.92
C SER A 64 -12.41 5.30 -9.11
N ALA A 65 -12.81 4.52 -8.09
CA ALA A 65 -11.87 3.74 -7.30
C ALA A 65 -11.18 2.70 -8.18
N THR A 66 -9.86 2.56 -8.04
CA THR A 66 -9.10 1.55 -8.76
C THR A 66 -9.42 0.15 -8.22
N PRO A 67 -9.23 -0.93 -9.01
CA PRO A 67 -9.44 -2.30 -8.52
C PRO A 67 -8.66 -2.60 -7.23
N VAL A 68 -7.42 -2.13 -7.13
CA VAL A 68 -6.57 -2.30 -5.93
C VAL A 68 -7.14 -1.57 -4.70
N GLN A 69 -7.84 -0.45 -4.88
CA GLN A 69 -8.52 0.24 -3.78
C GLN A 69 -9.71 -0.56 -3.25
N LEU A 70 -10.52 -1.14 -4.14
CA LEU A 70 -11.63 -1.98 -3.72
C LEU A 70 -11.14 -3.27 -3.05
N GLU A 71 -10.08 -3.87 -3.58
CA GLU A 71 -9.41 -5.04 -3.01
C GLU A 71 -8.87 -4.74 -1.61
N ALA A 72 -8.19 -3.60 -1.42
CA ALA A 72 -7.69 -3.17 -0.12
C ALA A 72 -8.82 -3.01 0.90
N ILE A 73 -9.95 -2.39 0.52
CA ILE A 73 -11.11 -2.22 1.41
C ILE A 73 -11.61 -3.59 1.89
N VAL A 74 -11.82 -4.54 0.98
CA VAL A 74 -12.29 -5.88 1.35
C VAL A 74 -11.26 -6.61 2.20
N HIS A 75 -9.97 -6.55 1.83
CA HIS A 75 -8.87 -7.16 2.57
C HIS A 75 -8.83 -6.68 4.02
N TYR A 76 -8.76 -5.36 4.25
CA TYR A 76 -8.61 -4.82 5.60
C TYR A 76 -9.91 -4.85 6.42
N ALA A 77 -11.08 -4.86 5.78
CA ALA A 77 -12.36 -5.04 6.48
C ALA A 77 -12.57 -6.47 6.99
N THR A 78 -11.92 -7.46 6.37
CA THR A 78 -12.12 -8.90 6.68
C THR A 78 -10.92 -9.58 7.32
N SER A 79 -9.72 -9.01 7.18
CA SER A 79 -8.50 -9.52 7.78
C SER A 79 -8.52 -9.41 9.31
N ARG A 80 -7.93 -10.42 9.98
CA ARG A 80 -7.65 -10.39 11.42
C ARG A 80 -6.25 -9.87 11.74
N ILE A 81 -5.45 -9.60 10.70
CA ILE A 81 -4.07 -9.12 10.83
C ILE A 81 -4.10 -7.62 10.58
N VAL A 82 -3.60 -6.87 11.55
CA VAL A 82 -3.49 -5.41 11.49
C VAL A 82 -2.07 -5.00 11.10
N PRO A 83 -1.90 -3.94 10.31
CA PRO A 83 -0.60 -3.30 10.08
C PRO A 83 0.16 -2.97 11.38
N GLN A 84 1.48 -2.92 11.29
CA GLN A 84 2.36 -2.53 12.40
C GLN A 84 2.16 -1.05 12.80
N GLN A 85 1.92 -0.19 11.81
CA GLN A 85 1.64 1.22 12.04
C GLN A 85 0.20 1.42 12.54
N ASN A 86 0.02 2.25 13.56
CA ASN A 86 -1.32 2.56 14.05
C ASN A 86 -2.02 3.60 13.17
N PHE A 87 -3.32 3.82 13.40
CA PHE A 87 -4.12 4.79 12.63
C PHE A 87 -3.50 6.20 12.58
N GLY A 88 -2.96 6.69 13.70
CA GLY A 88 -2.33 8.01 13.77
C GLY A 88 -1.05 8.08 12.94
N GLU A 89 -0.23 7.04 12.98
CA GLU A 89 1.00 6.91 12.17
C GLU A 89 0.65 6.86 10.67
N ILE A 90 -0.28 5.99 10.26
CA ILE A 90 -0.73 5.86 8.87
C ILE A 90 -1.31 7.18 8.34
N SER A 91 -2.06 7.90 9.18
CA SER A 91 -2.68 9.17 8.80
C SER A 91 -1.66 10.22 8.38
N VAL A 92 -0.43 10.19 8.92
CA VAL A 92 0.63 11.14 8.52
C VAL A 92 1.01 10.96 7.05
N THR A 93 1.25 9.72 6.62
CA THR A 93 1.59 9.42 5.21
C THR A 93 0.37 9.62 4.30
N LEU A 94 -0.83 9.25 4.75
CA LEU A 94 -2.07 9.48 4.01
C LEU A 94 -2.32 10.97 3.73
N ASP A 95 -2.08 11.85 4.69
CA ASP A 95 -2.25 13.30 4.51
C ASP A 95 -1.35 13.87 3.41
N VAL A 96 -0.17 13.28 3.21
CA VAL A 96 0.76 13.65 2.13
C VAL A 96 0.30 13.04 0.79
N LEU A 97 -0.04 11.75 0.77
CA LEU A 97 -0.51 11.06 -0.43
C LEU A 97 -1.76 11.71 -1.03
N LYS A 98 -2.71 12.15 -0.20
CA LYS A 98 -3.90 12.89 -0.66
C LYS A 98 -3.60 14.15 -1.47
N LYS A 99 -2.42 14.77 -1.25
CA LYS A 99 -2.01 16.01 -1.91
C LYS A 99 -1.04 15.78 -3.06
N ARG A 100 -0.41 14.61 -3.11
CA ARG A 100 0.73 14.30 -4.00
C ARG A 100 0.46 13.19 -4.99
N SER A 101 -0.48 12.28 -4.70
CA SER A 101 -0.83 11.17 -5.58
C SER A 101 -1.41 11.68 -6.91
N PRO A 102 -1.09 11.05 -8.06
CA PRO A 102 -0.12 9.96 -8.21
C PRO A 102 1.33 10.44 -8.06
N CYS A 103 2.17 9.65 -7.38
CA CYS A 103 3.58 9.97 -7.16
C CYS A 103 4.47 8.73 -7.16
N ASN A 104 5.80 8.95 -7.14
CA ASN A 104 6.78 7.88 -6.91
C ASN A 104 6.96 7.67 -5.41
N PHE A 105 6.50 6.53 -4.89
CA PHE A 105 6.55 6.15 -3.49
C PHE A 105 7.43 4.91 -3.29
N LEU A 106 8.58 5.09 -2.64
CA LEU A 106 9.46 4.00 -2.25
C LEU A 106 9.15 3.56 -0.82
N VAL A 107 9.05 2.26 -0.59
CA VAL A 107 8.87 1.67 0.73
C VAL A 107 9.98 0.64 0.99
N PHE A 108 10.83 0.92 1.98
CA PHE A 108 11.69 -0.12 2.55
C PHE A 108 10.83 -0.95 3.50
N GLY A 109 10.54 -2.18 3.10
CA GLY A 109 9.68 -3.13 3.79
C GLY A 109 8.55 -3.62 2.88
N LEU A 110 8.21 -4.91 3.00
CA LEU A 110 7.03 -5.51 2.39
C LEU A 110 6.24 -6.23 3.48
N GLY A 111 4.92 -6.06 3.53
CA GLY A 111 4.13 -6.64 4.61
C GLY A 111 2.65 -6.41 4.49
N TYR A 112 1.98 -6.50 5.64
CA TYR A 112 0.53 -6.43 5.73
C TYR A 112 -0.05 -5.05 5.39
N ASP A 113 0.77 -4.01 5.33
CA ASP A 113 0.40 -2.65 4.96
C ASP A 113 0.67 -2.33 3.48
N SER A 114 1.36 -3.20 2.74
CA SER A 114 1.76 -2.92 1.35
C SER A 114 0.57 -2.73 0.41
N LEU A 115 -0.48 -3.55 0.56
CA LEU A 115 -1.70 -3.39 -0.24
C LEU A 115 -2.37 -2.03 0.03
N MET A 116 -2.40 -1.59 1.29
CA MET A 116 -2.86 -0.25 1.65
C MET A 116 -2.00 0.82 0.97
N TRP A 117 -0.67 0.74 1.07
CA TRP A 117 0.21 1.75 0.49
C TRP A 117 0.05 1.91 -1.03
N THR A 118 -0.04 0.81 -1.77
CA THR A 118 -0.35 0.85 -3.21
C THR A 118 -1.73 1.44 -3.47
N SER A 119 -2.74 1.06 -2.69
CA SER A 119 -4.11 1.58 -2.86
C SER A 119 -4.26 3.08 -2.57
N LEU A 120 -3.43 3.62 -1.67
CA LEU A 120 -3.43 5.04 -1.30
C LEU A 120 -2.68 5.94 -2.30
N ASN A 121 -2.03 5.36 -3.31
CA ASN A 121 -1.33 6.05 -4.38
C ASN A 121 -1.89 5.63 -5.77
N PRO A 122 -3.21 5.79 -6.03
CA PRO A 122 -3.83 5.33 -7.27
C PRO A 122 -3.15 5.95 -8.50
N ASN A 123 -2.84 5.12 -9.49
CA ASN A 123 -2.12 5.48 -10.72
C ASN A 123 -0.68 5.98 -10.51
N GLY A 124 -0.16 5.93 -9.29
CA GLY A 124 1.25 6.23 -8.98
C GLY A 124 2.15 4.98 -9.04
N ASN A 125 3.45 5.18 -8.88
CA ASN A 125 4.41 4.10 -8.75
C ASN A 125 4.70 3.86 -7.27
N THR A 126 4.36 2.68 -6.74
CA THR A 126 4.68 2.30 -5.36
C THR A 126 5.55 1.06 -5.37
N VAL A 127 6.79 1.18 -4.91
CA VAL A 127 7.80 0.11 -4.97
C VAL A 127 8.23 -0.31 -3.57
N PHE A 128 8.24 -1.61 -3.32
CA PHE A 128 8.63 -2.20 -2.04
C PHE A 128 9.98 -2.91 -2.13
N LEU A 129 10.84 -2.75 -1.13
CA LEU A 129 12.13 -3.42 -1.01
C LEU A 129 12.16 -4.29 0.24
N GLU A 130 12.44 -5.58 0.10
CA GLU A 130 12.38 -6.55 1.21
C GLU A 130 13.60 -7.46 1.26
N GLU A 131 14.15 -7.71 2.45
CA GLU A 131 15.34 -8.54 2.61
C GLU A 131 15.14 -10.05 2.43
N ASP A 132 13.91 -10.54 2.62
CA ASP A 132 13.61 -11.98 2.62
C ASP A 132 12.88 -12.40 1.33
N PRO A 133 13.57 -13.08 0.38
CA PRO A 133 12.96 -13.49 -0.88
C PRO A 133 11.77 -14.44 -0.71
N LYS A 134 11.74 -15.25 0.36
CA LYS A 134 10.60 -16.13 0.64
C LYS A 134 9.39 -15.35 1.11
N TRP A 135 9.62 -14.29 1.88
CA TRP A 135 8.57 -13.38 2.29
C TRP A 135 7.98 -12.63 1.08
N VAL A 136 8.83 -12.14 0.18
CA VAL A 136 8.39 -11.55 -1.10
C VAL A 136 7.50 -12.51 -1.87
N GLN A 137 7.93 -13.75 -2.08
CA GLN A 137 7.11 -14.75 -2.77
C GLN A 137 5.77 -15.01 -2.08
N THR A 138 5.76 -15.03 -0.74
CA THR A 138 4.54 -15.26 0.05
C THR A 138 3.55 -14.12 -0.14
N VAL A 139 4.00 -12.87 0.00
CA VAL A 139 3.13 -11.69 -0.14
C VAL A 139 2.64 -11.53 -1.58
N LEU A 140 3.51 -11.70 -2.59
CA LEU A 140 3.12 -11.57 -4.00
C LEU A 140 2.19 -12.68 -4.49
N ARG A 141 2.18 -13.85 -3.84
CA ARG A 141 1.16 -14.88 -4.13
C ARG A 141 -0.23 -14.39 -3.75
N ASP A 142 -0.34 -13.69 -2.63
CA ASP A 142 -1.63 -13.27 -2.07
C ASP A 142 -2.06 -11.90 -2.65
N ALA A 143 -1.11 -11.05 -3.05
CA ALA A 143 -1.33 -9.75 -3.68
C ALA A 143 -0.39 -9.56 -4.90
N PRO A 144 -0.70 -10.17 -6.06
CA PRO A 144 0.19 -10.20 -7.23
C PRO A 144 0.39 -8.86 -7.92
N ASN A 145 -0.44 -7.85 -7.60
CA ASN A 145 -0.33 -6.51 -8.16
C ASN A 145 0.69 -5.62 -7.44
N LEU A 146 1.29 -6.09 -6.33
CA LEU A 146 2.33 -5.34 -5.62
C LEU A 146 3.64 -5.36 -6.40
N HIS A 147 4.28 -4.19 -6.50
CA HIS A 147 5.57 -4.06 -7.14
C HIS A 147 6.69 -4.15 -6.09
N ALA A 148 7.24 -5.34 -5.89
CA ALA A 148 8.22 -5.60 -4.84
C ALA A 148 9.49 -6.28 -5.37
N HIS A 149 10.64 -5.89 -4.83
CA HIS A 149 11.94 -6.46 -5.16
C HIS A 149 12.61 -7.06 -3.93
N PRO A 150 13.08 -8.32 -3.99
CA PRO A 150 13.95 -8.85 -2.96
C PRO A 150 15.33 -8.17 -3.07
N VAL A 151 15.85 -7.67 -1.95
CA VAL A 151 17.14 -6.98 -1.90
C VAL A 151 18.03 -7.57 -0.82
N LYS A 152 19.34 -7.33 -0.92
CA LYS A 152 20.31 -7.79 0.08
C LYS A 152 20.97 -6.59 0.76
N TYR A 153 20.67 -6.40 2.03
CA TYR A 153 21.38 -5.43 2.85
C TYR A 153 22.76 -5.97 3.24
N ARG A 154 23.76 -5.08 3.23
CA ARG A 154 25.16 -5.40 3.54
C ARG A 154 25.65 -4.88 4.89
N THR A 155 24.75 -4.27 5.67
CA THR A 155 25.04 -3.73 7.00
C THR A 155 24.25 -4.48 8.05
N GLN A 156 24.78 -4.59 9.25
CA GLN A 156 24.12 -5.18 10.41
C GLN A 156 23.92 -4.13 11.51
N LEU A 157 22.91 -4.36 12.36
CA LEU A 157 22.58 -3.47 13.46
C LEU A 157 23.77 -3.26 14.42
N MET A 158 24.55 -4.31 14.69
CA MET A 158 25.73 -4.23 15.55
C MET A 158 26.84 -3.32 15.02
N GLU A 159 26.81 -2.98 13.73
CA GLU A 159 27.85 -2.17 13.08
C GLU A 159 27.56 -0.66 13.18
N ALA A 160 26.43 -0.26 13.76
CA ALA A 160 25.94 1.13 13.78
C ALA A 160 27.02 2.16 14.15
N ASP A 161 27.72 1.99 15.27
CA ASP A 161 28.75 2.94 15.73
C ASP A 161 29.97 2.99 14.78
N ARG A 162 30.34 1.84 14.20
CA ARG A 162 31.43 1.76 13.21
C ARG A 162 31.03 2.42 11.89
N LEU A 163 29.77 2.28 11.47
CA LEU A 163 29.24 2.92 10.27
C LEU A 163 29.20 4.45 10.43
N LEU A 164 28.80 4.95 11.61
CA LEU A 164 28.87 6.37 11.95
C LEU A 164 30.31 6.90 11.94
N SER A 165 31.26 6.11 12.45
CA SER A 165 32.68 6.49 12.42
C SER A 165 33.24 6.50 10.99
N HIS A 166 32.87 5.50 10.18
CA HIS A 166 33.32 5.35 8.79
C HIS A 166 32.88 6.52 7.91
N TYR A 167 31.59 6.89 7.92
CA TYR A 167 31.09 7.93 7.00
C TYR A 167 31.73 9.30 7.24
N ARG A 168 32.12 9.61 8.49
CA ARG A 168 32.81 10.86 8.84
C ARG A 168 34.21 10.97 8.24
N SER A 169 34.83 9.83 7.92
CA SER A 169 36.18 9.75 7.37
C SER A 169 36.25 9.38 5.89
N GLU A 170 35.17 8.86 5.31
CA GLU A 170 35.13 8.40 3.92
C GLU A 170 34.53 9.49 3.01
N PRO A 171 35.33 10.13 2.14
CA PRO A 171 34.84 11.21 1.28
C PRO A 171 33.70 10.82 0.34
N SER A 172 33.58 9.54 -0.05
CA SER A 172 32.45 9.09 -0.87
C SER A 172 31.12 8.99 -0.13
N CYS A 173 31.11 9.19 1.20
CA CYS A 173 29.90 9.29 2.01
C CYS A 173 29.48 10.74 2.28
N PHE A 174 30.31 11.73 1.97
CA PHE A 174 30.03 13.12 2.34
C PHE A 174 28.82 13.66 1.56
N PRO A 175 28.00 14.56 2.15
CA PRO A 175 26.76 15.02 1.55
C PRO A 175 26.92 15.55 0.11
N SER A 176 28.01 16.27 -0.19
CA SER A 176 28.27 16.84 -1.52
C SER A 176 28.81 15.83 -2.54
N LYS A 177 29.19 14.62 -2.11
CA LYS A 177 29.84 13.59 -2.94
C LYS A 177 29.14 12.23 -2.90
N ALA A 178 28.15 12.06 -2.05
CA ALA A 178 27.49 10.80 -1.82
C ALA A 178 26.67 10.37 -3.05
N TYR A 179 26.86 9.13 -3.45
CA TYR A 179 26.08 8.43 -4.48
C TYR A 179 25.81 7.00 -4.03
N LEU A 180 24.79 6.36 -4.59
CA LEU A 180 24.37 5.01 -4.17
C LEU A 180 24.90 3.93 -5.12
N ARG A 181 24.55 4.01 -6.41
CA ARG A 181 24.88 2.98 -7.41
C ARG A 181 26.39 2.75 -7.49
N GLY A 182 26.83 1.55 -7.08
CA GLY A 182 28.24 1.13 -7.14
C GLY A 182 29.19 1.83 -6.15
N ASN A 183 28.69 2.53 -5.13
CA ASN A 183 29.53 3.14 -4.11
C ASN A 183 30.00 2.10 -3.07
N GLU A 184 31.01 1.31 -3.44
CA GLU A 184 31.57 0.28 -2.56
C GLU A 184 32.43 0.87 -1.42
N LYS A 185 32.91 2.11 -1.57
CA LYS A 185 33.70 2.80 -0.53
C LYS A 185 32.83 3.25 0.64
N CYS A 186 31.62 3.75 0.36
CA CYS A 186 30.70 4.15 1.41
C CYS A 186 29.87 2.96 1.89
N LYS A 187 30.22 2.37 3.04
CA LYS A 187 29.54 1.18 3.58
C LYS A 187 28.02 1.37 3.79
N LEU A 188 27.56 2.60 4.00
CA LEU A 188 26.15 2.94 4.16
C LEU A 188 25.38 3.02 2.82
N ALA A 189 26.06 3.15 1.68
CA ALA A 189 25.39 3.15 0.39
C ALA A 189 24.77 1.77 0.11
N LEU A 190 23.52 1.74 -0.33
CA LEU A 190 22.88 0.51 -0.81
C LEU A 190 23.28 0.27 -2.27
N THR A 191 24.18 -0.69 -2.49
CA THR A 191 24.65 -1.10 -3.82
C THR A 191 24.01 -2.43 -4.24
N GLY A 192 23.91 -2.68 -5.55
CA GLY A 192 23.33 -3.92 -6.09
C GLY A 192 21.80 -4.03 -6.05
N PHE A 193 21.09 -2.95 -5.72
CA PHE A 193 19.62 -2.85 -5.80
C PHE A 193 19.15 -2.71 -7.26
N PRO A 194 17.84 -2.88 -7.56
CA PRO A 194 17.29 -2.74 -8.92
C PRO A 194 17.55 -1.36 -9.55
N ASP A 195 17.62 -1.26 -10.87
CA ASP A 195 17.87 0.01 -11.57
C ASP A 195 16.81 1.09 -11.24
N GLU A 196 15.55 0.69 -11.13
CA GLU A 196 14.44 1.57 -10.75
C GLU A 196 14.64 2.26 -9.40
N PHE A 197 15.31 1.61 -8.45
CA PHE A 197 15.63 2.21 -7.15
C PHE A 197 16.55 3.44 -7.31
N TYR A 198 17.50 3.38 -8.24
CA TYR A 198 18.46 4.47 -8.47
C TYR A 198 17.97 5.51 -9.47
N ASP A 199 17.21 5.08 -10.48
CA ASP A 199 16.86 5.91 -11.63
C ASP A 199 15.56 6.72 -11.41
N THR A 200 14.77 6.33 -10.41
CA THR A 200 13.54 7.03 -10.04
C THR A 200 13.80 8.17 -9.07
N GLU A 201 13.22 9.34 -9.36
CA GLU A 201 13.13 10.42 -8.39
C GLU A 201 11.94 10.17 -7.45
N TRP A 202 12.23 9.83 -6.20
CA TRP A 202 11.21 9.48 -5.21
C TRP A 202 10.61 10.73 -4.55
N ASP A 203 9.29 10.87 -4.66
CA ASP A 203 8.51 11.91 -3.99
C ASP A 203 8.35 11.60 -2.50
N LEU A 204 8.05 10.35 -2.20
CA LEU A 204 7.84 9.82 -0.87
C LEU A 204 8.76 8.61 -0.64
N ILE A 205 9.33 8.52 0.56
CA ILE A 205 10.11 7.37 0.99
C ILE A 205 9.64 6.96 2.40
N MET A 206 9.12 5.74 2.55
CA MET A 206 8.82 5.12 3.84
C MET A 206 9.94 4.16 4.22
N ILE A 207 10.52 4.34 5.40
CA ILE A 207 11.56 3.50 5.97
C ILE A 207 10.96 2.74 7.15
N ASP A 208 10.41 1.56 6.85
CA ASP A 208 9.85 0.64 7.86
C ASP A 208 10.62 -0.69 7.95
N ALA A 209 11.64 -0.88 7.10
CA ALA A 209 12.54 -2.01 7.09
C ALA A 209 13.96 -1.55 6.72
N PRO A 210 14.99 -2.41 6.85
CA PRO A 210 14.96 -3.81 7.31
C PRO A 210 14.65 -3.98 8.80
N ARG A 211 14.40 -5.23 9.22
CA ARG A 211 13.88 -5.67 10.54
C ARG A 211 14.57 -5.05 11.78
N GLY A 212 15.91 -5.01 11.80
CA GLY A 212 16.70 -4.33 12.84
C GLY A 212 16.42 -4.70 14.31
N TYR A 213 15.91 -5.90 14.62
CA TYR A 213 15.54 -6.29 16.00
C TYR A 213 16.56 -7.20 16.72
N PHE A 214 17.64 -7.63 16.05
CA PHE A 214 18.76 -8.34 16.67
C PHE A 214 20.11 -7.89 16.07
N PRO A 215 21.24 -8.10 16.77
CA PRO A 215 22.53 -7.52 16.39
C PRO A 215 23.00 -7.85 14.96
N GLU A 216 22.81 -9.09 14.52
CA GLU A 216 23.21 -9.58 13.19
C GLU A 216 22.18 -9.24 12.10
N ALA A 217 21.00 -8.73 12.47
CA ALA A 217 19.98 -8.36 11.52
C ALA A 217 20.44 -7.14 10.70
N PRO A 218 20.02 -7.04 9.43
CA PRO A 218 20.08 -5.76 8.75
C PRO A 218 19.20 -4.75 9.50
N GLY A 219 19.73 -3.55 9.72
CA GLY A 219 18.97 -2.45 10.34
C GLY A 219 18.85 -1.25 9.40
N ARG A 220 18.06 -0.26 9.81
CA ARG A 220 17.61 0.85 8.95
C ARG A 220 18.68 1.89 8.60
N MET A 221 19.91 1.75 9.10
CA MET A 221 21.00 2.72 8.92
C MET A 221 21.28 3.06 7.46
N ALA A 222 21.44 2.04 6.61
CA ALA A 222 21.74 2.22 5.20
C ALA A 222 20.51 2.73 4.41
N ALA A 223 19.29 2.38 4.83
CA ALA A 223 18.05 2.91 4.25
C ALA A 223 17.87 4.41 4.56
N ILE A 224 18.12 4.81 5.81
CA ILE A 224 18.12 6.22 6.26
C ILE A 224 19.15 7.04 5.48
N PHE A 225 20.40 6.55 5.37
CA PHE A 225 21.43 7.19 4.56
C PHE A 225 21.01 7.30 3.09
N SER A 226 20.44 6.24 2.51
CA SER A 226 20.03 6.22 1.11
C SER A 226 18.90 7.22 0.82
N ALA A 227 17.90 7.32 1.71
CA ALA A 227 16.84 8.32 1.60
C ALA A 227 17.40 9.76 1.66
N ALA A 228 18.35 10.00 2.56
CA ALA A 228 19.06 11.28 2.66
C ALA A 228 19.84 11.64 1.38
N VAL A 229 20.50 10.67 0.75
CA VAL A 229 21.23 10.88 -0.52
C VAL A 229 20.26 11.09 -1.69
N MET A 230 19.21 10.27 -1.79
CA MET A 230 18.20 10.39 -2.84
C MET A 230 17.47 11.74 -2.80
N ALA A 231 17.00 12.16 -1.62
CA ALA A 231 16.30 13.43 -1.46
C ALA A 231 17.18 14.63 -1.86
N ARG A 232 18.46 14.62 -1.48
CA ARG A 232 19.40 15.69 -1.81
C ARG A 232 19.81 15.70 -3.29
N ASN A 233 19.91 14.53 -3.92
CA ASN A 233 20.30 14.40 -5.33
C ASN A 233 19.12 14.53 -6.31
N ARG A 234 17.89 14.70 -5.80
CA ARG A 234 16.71 14.93 -6.61
C ARG A 234 16.88 16.22 -7.43
N LYS A 235 16.53 16.15 -8.72
CA LYS A 235 16.59 17.24 -9.71
C LYS A 235 15.23 17.89 -9.92
N GLY A 236 14.15 17.12 -9.80
CA GLY A 236 12.78 17.63 -9.86
C GLY A 236 12.48 18.64 -8.73
N PRO A 237 11.51 19.54 -8.93
CA PRO A 237 11.18 20.57 -7.94
C PRO A 237 10.52 19.99 -6.70
N GLY A 238 10.66 20.71 -5.58
CA GLY A 238 10.00 20.39 -4.32
C GLY A 238 10.83 19.50 -3.41
N VAL A 239 10.24 19.15 -2.27
CA VAL A 239 10.88 18.31 -1.25
C VAL A 239 10.57 16.84 -1.48
N THR A 240 11.46 15.96 -1.03
CA THR A 240 11.14 14.55 -0.81
C THR A 240 10.62 14.38 0.62
N HIS A 241 9.45 13.75 0.74
CA HIS A 241 8.87 13.42 2.03
C HIS A 241 9.44 12.08 2.52
N VAL A 242 10.15 12.07 3.63
CA VAL A 242 10.73 10.85 4.22
C VAL A 242 10.01 10.52 5.52
N PHE A 243 9.50 9.30 5.63
CA PHE A 243 8.85 8.77 6.82
C PHE A 243 9.76 7.69 7.41
N LEU A 244 10.12 7.83 8.68
CA LEU A 244 10.92 6.85 9.40
C LEU A 244 10.11 6.30 10.58
N HIS A 245 9.94 4.98 10.61
CA HIS A 245 9.26 4.28 11.70
C HIS A 245 10.25 3.78 12.77
N ASP A 246 9.72 3.29 13.90
CA ASP A 246 10.48 2.80 15.07
C ASP A 246 11.54 3.77 15.63
N VAL A 247 11.26 5.08 15.62
CA VAL A 247 12.18 6.11 16.16
C VAL A 247 12.32 6.12 17.69
N ASP A 248 11.55 5.26 18.38
CA ASP A 248 11.76 4.91 19.79
C ASP A 248 13.04 4.09 20.00
N ARG A 249 13.56 3.46 18.94
CA ARG A 249 14.86 2.77 18.96
C ARG A 249 16.01 3.77 18.80
N LYS A 250 17.08 3.55 19.58
CA LYS A 250 18.24 4.45 19.65
C LYS A 250 18.96 4.61 18.30
N ILE A 251 19.12 3.52 17.54
CA ILE A 251 19.90 3.52 16.29
C ILE A 251 19.16 4.34 15.24
N GLU A 252 17.88 4.06 15.01
CA GLU A 252 17.00 4.79 14.09
C GLU A 252 17.00 6.28 14.40
N LYS A 253 16.80 6.66 15.67
CA LYS A 253 16.83 8.05 16.10
C LYS A 253 18.17 8.73 15.82
N THR A 254 19.28 8.06 16.15
CA THR A 254 20.64 8.61 15.95
C THR A 254 20.93 8.85 14.47
N PHE A 255 20.60 7.86 13.62
CA PHE A 255 20.81 7.96 12.17
C PHE A 255 19.87 8.98 11.53
N ALA A 256 18.64 9.12 12.01
CA ALA A 256 17.71 10.14 11.52
C ALA A 256 18.22 11.56 11.80
N GLU A 257 18.67 11.81 13.04
CA GLU A 257 19.19 13.11 13.44
C GLU A 257 20.48 13.47 12.68
N GLU A 258 21.31 12.47 12.36
CA GLU A 258 22.54 12.65 11.59
C GLU A 258 22.30 12.84 10.08
N PHE A 259 21.39 12.09 9.43
CA PHE A 259 21.27 12.08 7.96
C PHE A 259 20.04 12.83 7.42
N LEU A 260 18.90 12.77 8.13
CA LEU A 260 17.64 13.41 7.73
C LEU A 260 17.47 14.81 8.33
N CYS A 261 18.25 15.12 9.38
CA CYS A 261 18.33 16.41 10.07
C CYS A 261 17.08 16.86 10.80
N ARG A 262 17.25 17.22 12.07
CA ARG A 262 16.17 17.75 12.92
C ARG A 262 15.47 18.98 12.32
N LYS A 263 16.21 19.83 11.60
CA LYS A 263 15.67 21.03 10.93
C LYS A 263 14.63 20.72 9.84
N PHE A 264 14.63 19.50 9.31
CA PHE A 264 13.67 19.06 8.28
C PHE A 264 12.54 18.19 8.86
N LEU A 265 12.53 17.93 10.17
CA LEU A 265 11.46 17.18 10.84
C LEU A 265 10.20 18.06 10.95
N VAL A 266 9.12 17.69 10.27
CA VAL A 266 7.87 18.47 10.22
C VAL A 266 6.75 17.88 11.06
N LYS A 267 6.76 16.57 11.33
CA LYS A 267 5.73 15.91 12.16
C LYS A 267 6.26 14.69 12.90
N THR A 268 5.69 14.41 14.06
CA THR A 268 5.96 13.23 14.88
C THR A 268 4.64 12.69 15.41
N VAL A 269 4.36 11.41 15.17
CA VAL A 269 3.17 10.72 15.70
C VAL A 269 3.57 9.31 16.11
N GLY A 270 3.36 8.94 17.37
CA GLY A 270 3.79 7.64 17.88
C GLY A 270 5.29 7.40 17.64
N ARG A 271 5.61 6.32 16.92
CA ARG A 271 6.97 5.92 16.54
C ARG A 271 7.38 6.40 15.14
N LEU A 272 6.53 7.19 14.49
CA LEU A 272 6.78 7.71 13.14
C LEU A 272 7.28 9.16 13.19
N TRP A 273 8.39 9.42 12.51
CA TRP A 273 8.87 10.75 12.18
C TRP A 273 8.69 11.04 10.69
N HIS A 274 8.25 12.25 10.36
CA HIS A 274 8.08 12.74 8.99
C HIS A 274 8.95 13.95 8.73
N PHE A 275 9.78 13.84 7.69
CA PHE A 275 10.71 14.86 7.24
C PHE A 275 10.33 15.40 5.86
N GLU A 276 10.66 16.67 5.62
CA GLU A 276 10.60 17.33 4.31
C GLU A 276 12.00 17.77 3.92
N ILE A 277 12.67 16.98 3.08
CA ILE A 277 14.07 17.19 2.72
C ILE A 277 14.13 17.86 1.34
N PRO A 278 14.68 19.09 1.25
CA PRO A 278 14.86 19.79 -0.03
C PRO A 278 16.00 19.18 -0.85
N SER A 279 16.02 19.48 -2.15
CA SER A 279 17.16 19.15 -3.01
C SER A 279 18.41 19.93 -2.61
N ALA A 280 19.59 19.44 -2.95
CA ALA A 280 20.85 20.16 -2.69
C ALA A 280 20.92 21.51 -3.43
N ALA A 281 20.21 21.66 -4.54
CA ALA A 281 20.11 22.94 -5.27
C ALA A 281 19.40 24.03 -4.45
N ASP A 282 18.52 23.62 -3.53
CA ASP A 282 17.75 24.51 -2.66
C ASP A 282 18.38 24.70 -1.27
N MET A 283 19.57 24.14 -1.04
CA MET A 283 20.30 24.21 0.22
C MET A 283 21.58 25.06 0.11
N SER A 284 21.94 25.76 1.19
CA SER A 284 23.27 26.36 1.31
C SER A 284 24.32 25.24 1.37
N SER A 285 25.26 25.24 0.42
CA SER A 285 26.30 24.21 0.35
C SER A 285 27.22 24.25 1.56
N HIS A 286 27.48 23.09 2.15
CA HIS A 286 28.54 22.88 3.13
C HIS A 286 29.40 21.71 2.65
N ASP A 287 30.69 21.94 2.42
CA ASP A 287 31.67 20.91 2.05
C ASP A 287 32.11 20.04 3.25
N GLY A 288 31.32 20.04 4.33
CA GLY A 288 31.60 19.29 5.55
C GLY A 288 31.28 17.81 5.42
N ALA A 289 31.82 17.00 6.34
CA ALA A 289 31.53 15.57 6.43
C ALA A 289 30.13 15.25 6.97
N GLN A 290 29.41 16.25 7.48
CA GLN A 290 28.13 16.09 8.18
C GLN A 290 26.96 16.51 7.32
N PHE A 291 25.88 15.73 7.38
CA PHE A 291 24.63 16.02 6.67
C PHE A 291 23.79 17.09 7.37
N CYS A 292 23.98 17.21 8.69
CA CYS A 292 23.36 18.15 9.61
C CYS A 292 24.48 18.72 10.50
#